data_AF-A0A9P8PLV1-F1
#
_entry.id   AF-A0A9P8PLV1-F1
#
_cell.length_a   1.000
_cell.length_b   1.000
_cell.length_c   1.000
_cell.angle_alpha   90.00
_cell.angle_beta   90.00
_cell.angle_gamma   90.00
#
_symmetry.space_group_name_H-M   'P 1'
#
loop_
_entity.id
_entity.type
_entity.pdbx_description
1 polymer ?
#
loop_
_entity_poly.entity_id
_entity_poly.type
_entity_poly.pdbx_seq_one_letter_code
_entity_poly.pdbx_strand_id
1 'polypeptide(L)'
;MIKMGHKPDTEVMNLLLETTLQKHHPNRIANVLENLQIMDKYHLLPNATTFHIMFRGLRDRDLKRAICRKMETLKIDMRPVQDELFEYLSLDNRDLSEIRTSMQDHGVRTTSVAMTTKAVKELLARGEVNEAWRLALDSAQANEKSSPSFRVVRNFLWHFILTGEIYFAIALTNFLKEKFPHYEDLENWKILVQGMVYVNQSEHWDLLAKKLYQLNYKAVKLSKRSIYFDAEEIAKINAASANPQFDIREPFTNNIQQLVMDEIFRRLIWQENPEFDLEKNNPNFKEAARLLIQ
;
A
#
# COMPACT_ATOMS: atom_id res chain seq x y z
N MET A 1 22.28 -14.60 -30.23
CA MET A 1 23.33 -14.28 -31.23
C MET A 1 23.64 -12.80 -31.14
N ILE A 2 24.78 -12.44 -30.54
CA ILE A 2 25.36 -11.10 -30.73
C ILE A 2 26.13 -11.17 -32.06
N LYS A 3 25.57 -10.55 -33.11
CA LYS A 3 26.26 -10.34 -34.38
C LYS A 3 26.67 -8.87 -34.45
N MET A 4 27.98 -8.65 -34.61
CA MET A 4 28.74 -7.42 -34.94
C MET A 4 29.84 -7.16 -33.91
N GLY A 5 31.05 -6.87 -34.42
CA GLY A 5 32.36 -6.95 -33.76
C GLY A 5 32.65 -5.99 -32.61
N HIS A 6 31.65 -5.69 -31.77
CA HIS A 6 31.82 -4.95 -30.53
C HIS A 6 31.79 -5.93 -29.36
N LYS A 7 32.89 -5.99 -28.59
CA LYS A 7 32.91 -6.71 -27.31
C LYS A 7 31.91 -6.02 -26.37
N PRO A 8 30.99 -6.76 -25.73
CA PRO A 8 30.10 -6.15 -24.75
C PRO A 8 30.93 -5.59 -23.60
N ASP A 9 30.50 -4.47 -23.03
CA ASP A 9 31.03 -3.92 -21.78
C ASP A 9 30.06 -4.21 -20.62
N THR A 10 30.45 -3.84 -19.40
CA THR A 10 29.63 -4.08 -18.20
C THR A 10 28.26 -3.39 -18.29
N GLU A 11 28.14 -2.24 -18.95
CA GLU A 11 26.86 -1.51 -19.05
C GLU A 11 25.90 -2.17 -20.04
N VAL A 12 26.39 -2.68 -21.16
CA VAL A 12 25.59 -3.53 -22.06
C VAL A 12 25.08 -4.77 -21.32
N MET A 13 25.93 -5.38 -20.48
CA MET A 13 25.53 -6.53 -19.67
C MET A 13 24.51 -6.17 -18.58
N ASN A 14 24.63 -4.99 -17.96
CA ASN A 14 23.64 -4.47 -17.00
C ASN A 14 22.26 -4.31 -17.66
N LEU A 15 22.21 -3.73 -18.87
CA LEU A 15 20.95 -3.57 -19.62
C LEU A 15 20.28 -4.93 -19.92
N LEU A 16 21.07 -5.93 -20.30
CA LEU A 16 20.58 -7.28 -20.56
C LEU A 16 20.08 -7.97 -19.29
N LEU A 17 20.79 -7.81 -18.17
CA LEU A 17 20.37 -8.32 -16.86
C LEU A 17 19.05 -7.67 -16.41
N GLU A 18 18.93 -6.36 -16.52
CA GLU A 18 17.71 -5.63 -16.18
C GLU A 18 16.52 -6.10 -17.02
N THR A 19 16.70 -6.21 -18.34
CA THR A 19 15.67 -6.71 -19.26
C THR A 19 15.23 -8.13 -18.92
N THR A 20 16.20 -8.97 -18.54
CA THR A 20 15.96 -10.37 -18.17
C THR A 20 15.14 -10.47 -16.89
N LEU A 21 15.44 -9.63 -15.90
CA LEU A 21 14.79 -9.63 -14.60
C LEU A 21 13.39 -8.97 -14.62
N GLN A 22 13.15 -8.01 -15.52
CA GLN A 22 11.84 -7.39 -15.71
C GLN A 22 10.79 -8.36 -16.29
N LYS A 23 11.16 -9.23 -17.23
CA LYS A 23 10.21 -10.16 -17.87
C LYS A 23 9.80 -11.27 -16.91
N HIS A 24 8.50 -11.57 -16.72
CA HIS A 24 7.99 -12.71 -15.94
C HIS A 24 8.31 -14.06 -16.60
N HIS A 25 9.59 -14.36 -16.77
CA HIS A 25 10.07 -15.56 -17.43
C HIS A 25 10.32 -16.68 -16.41
N PRO A 26 9.89 -17.93 -16.68
CA PRO A 26 10.08 -19.06 -15.75
C PRO A 26 11.56 -19.40 -15.48
N ASN A 27 12.49 -18.99 -16.35
CA ASN A 27 13.93 -19.28 -16.23
C ASN A 27 14.81 -18.08 -15.82
N ARG A 28 14.27 -17.11 -15.07
CA ARG A 28 14.99 -15.88 -14.67
C ARG A 28 16.38 -16.15 -14.07
N ILE A 29 16.49 -17.11 -13.16
CA ILE A 29 17.76 -17.42 -12.47
C ILE A 29 18.79 -17.96 -13.46
N ALA A 30 18.40 -18.91 -14.32
CA ALA A 30 19.29 -19.47 -15.33
C ALA A 30 19.80 -18.40 -16.29
N ASN A 31 18.95 -17.46 -16.71
CA ASN A 31 19.35 -16.37 -17.60
C ASN A 31 20.28 -15.36 -16.89
N VAL A 32 20.10 -15.10 -15.59
CA VAL A 32 21.04 -14.28 -14.82
C VAL A 32 22.41 -14.96 -14.74
N LEU A 33 22.43 -16.27 -14.46
CA LEU A 33 23.66 -17.06 -14.44
C LEU A 33 24.38 -17.06 -15.80
N GLU A 34 23.64 -17.21 -16.90
CA GLU A 34 24.18 -17.12 -18.25
C GLU A 34 24.81 -15.74 -18.53
N ASN A 35 24.15 -14.65 -18.12
CA ASN A 35 24.71 -13.30 -18.24
C ASN A 35 26.01 -13.15 -17.42
N LEU A 36 26.07 -13.68 -16.20
CA LEU A 36 27.28 -13.66 -15.38
C LEU A 36 28.41 -14.51 -15.98
N GLN A 37 28.09 -15.66 -16.59
CA GLN A 37 29.06 -16.48 -17.33
C GLN A 37 29.60 -15.78 -18.58
N ILE A 38 28.75 -15.03 -19.28
CA ILE A 38 29.16 -14.18 -20.40
C ILE A 38 30.12 -13.09 -19.91
N MET A 39 29.80 -12.42 -18.80
CA MET A 39 30.70 -11.43 -18.19
C MET A 39 32.06 -12.04 -17.87
N ASP A 40 32.10 -13.21 -17.24
CA ASP A 40 33.34 -13.92 -16.92
C ASP A 40 34.16 -14.28 -18.17
N LYS A 41 33.50 -14.83 -19.20
CA LYS A 41 34.12 -15.17 -20.49
C LYS A 41 34.76 -13.97 -21.19
N TYR A 42 34.17 -12.78 -21.04
CA TYR A 42 34.70 -11.53 -21.61
C TYR A 42 35.56 -10.75 -20.62
N HIS A 43 35.89 -11.31 -19.45
CA HIS A 43 36.64 -10.68 -18.36
C HIS A 43 36.06 -9.34 -17.90
N LEU A 44 34.73 -9.22 -17.93
CA LEU A 44 33.99 -8.07 -17.44
C LEU A 44 33.74 -8.20 -15.94
N LEU A 45 34.03 -7.14 -15.19
CA LEU A 45 33.78 -7.12 -13.75
C LEU A 45 32.37 -6.57 -13.47
N PRO A 46 31.57 -7.24 -12.64
CA PRO A 46 30.34 -6.68 -12.08
C PRO A 46 30.63 -5.39 -11.33
N ASN A 47 29.85 -4.34 -11.60
CA ASN A 47 29.94 -3.05 -10.91
C ASN A 47 28.73 -2.84 -9.98
N ALA A 48 28.69 -1.70 -9.28
CA ALA A 48 27.62 -1.38 -8.35
C ALA A 48 26.22 -1.56 -8.98
N THR A 49 26.03 -1.09 -10.21
CA THR A 49 24.79 -1.23 -10.99
C THR A 49 24.40 -2.69 -11.19
N THR A 50 25.37 -3.56 -11.52
CA THR A 50 25.12 -5.01 -11.64
C THR A 50 24.54 -5.59 -10.35
N PHE A 51 25.13 -5.26 -9.20
CA PHE A 51 24.65 -5.73 -7.91
C PHE A 51 23.27 -5.16 -7.56
N HIS A 52 23.01 -3.88 -7.83
CA HIS A 52 21.69 -3.28 -7.62
C HIS A 52 20.61 -3.97 -8.44
N ILE A 53 20.85 -4.18 -9.75
CA ILE A 53 19.91 -4.86 -10.65
C ILE A 53 19.60 -6.26 -10.14
N MET A 54 20.62 -7.04 -9.80
CA MET A 54 20.44 -8.40 -9.28
C MET A 54 19.67 -8.41 -7.96
N PHE A 55 20.00 -7.51 -7.02
CA PHE A 55 19.34 -7.44 -5.72
C PHE A 55 17.87 -7.02 -5.82
N ARG A 56 17.53 -6.14 -6.76
CA ARG A 56 16.13 -5.75 -7.03
C ARG A 56 15.33 -6.88 -7.69
N GLY A 57 15.90 -7.52 -8.71
CA GLY A 57 15.17 -8.46 -9.55
C GLY A 57 15.04 -9.87 -8.97
N LEU A 58 16.00 -10.33 -8.16
CA LEU A 58 15.98 -11.66 -7.57
C LEU A 58 15.19 -11.66 -6.26
N ARG A 59 14.25 -12.61 -6.14
CA ARG A 59 13.39 -12.74 -4.95
C ARG A 59 13.84 -13.81 -3.97
N ASP A 60 14.73 -14.70 -4.40
CA ASP A 60 15.23 -15.79 -3.57
C ASP A 60 16.06 -15.23 -2.39
N ARG A 61 15.75 -15.73 -1.19
CA ARG A 61 16.32 -15.19 0.06
C ARG A 61 17.80 -15.49 0.20
N ASP A 62 18.24 -16.69 -0.18
CA ASP A 62 19.65 -17.08 -0.06
C ASP A 62 20.51 -16.37 -1.10
N LEU A 63 19.97 -16.15 -2.31
CA LEU A 63 20.62 -15.31 -3.32
C LEU A 63 20.71 -13.85 -2.86
N LYS A 64 19.64 -13.26 -2.32
CA LYS A 64 19.70 -11.89 -1.77
C LYS A 64 20.73 -11.78 -0.65
N ARG A 65 20.82 -12.78 0.25
CA ARG A 65 21.83 -12.83 1.30
C ARG A 65 23.25 -12.87 0.72
N ALA A 66 23.49 -13.70 -0.29
CA ALA A 66 24.79 -13.80 -0.95
C ALA A 66 25.19 -12.49 -1.63
N ILE A 67 24.24 -11.83 -2.31
CA ILE A 67 24.43 -10.54 -2.97
C ILE A 67 24.73 -9.45 -1.92
N CYS A 68 23.96 -9.39 -0.82
CA CYS A 68 24.18 -8.45 0.28
C CYS A 68 25.60 -8.56 0.85
N ARG A 69 26.04 -9.78 1.20
CA ARG A 69 27.40 -10.05 1.70
C ARG A 69 28.49 -9.62 0.71
N LYS A 70 28.25 -9.82 -0.59
CA LYS A 70 29.19 -9.38 -1.62
C LYS A 70 29.23 -7.86 -1.74
N MET A 71 28.09 -7.18 -1.69
CA MET A 71 28.01 -5.72 -1.66
C MET A 71 28.73 -5.14 -0.44
N GLU A 72 28.58 -5.75 0.74
CA GLU A 72 29.32 -5.37 1.96
C GLU A 72 30.83 -5.52 1.78
N THR A 73 31.27 -6.69 1.31
CA THR A 73 32.70 -6.98 1.08
C THR A 73 33.31 -5.99 0.09
N LEU A 74 32.57 -5.63 -0.95
CA LEU A 74 32.99 -4.70 -2.01
C LEU A 74 32.71 -3.24 -1.67
N LYS A 75 32.16 -2.93 -0.49
CA LYS A 75 31.76 -1.58 -0.05
C LYS A 75 30.85 -0.86 -1.06
N ILE A 76 29.93 -1.60 -1.68
CA ILE A 76 28.95 -1.06 -2.62
C ILE A 76 27.82 -0.39 -1.84
N ASP A 77 27.51 0.86 -2.20
CA ASP A 77 26.43 1.63 -1.59
C ASP A 77 25.07 0.94 -1.76
N MET A 78 24.36 0.72 -0.65
CA MET A 78 23.05 0.06 -0.63
C MET A 78 21.87 1.04 -0.67
N ARG A 79 22.10 2.35 -0.56
CA ARG A 79 21.03 3.36 -0.65
C ARG A 79 20.15 3.22 -1.89
N PRO A 80 20.68 2.86 -3.08
CA PRO A 80 19.84 2.66 -4.27
C PRO A 80 18.86 1.49 -4.14
N VAL A 81 19.08 0.53 -3.24
CA VAL A 81 18.23 -0.67 -3.06
C VAL A 81 17.59 -0.72 -1.68
N GLN A 82 17.36 0.44 -1.06
CA GLN A 82 16.88 0.56 0.31
C GLN A 82 15.54 -0.14 0.57
N ASP A 83 14.59 -0.06 -0.37
CA ASP A 83 13.27 -0.67 -0.21
C ASP A 83 13.37 -2.19 -0.31
N GLU A 84 14.17 -2.70 -1.23
CA GLU A 84 14.39 -4.14 -1.38
C GLU A 84 15.23 -4.72 -0.24
N LEU A 85 16.12 -3.93 0.35
CA LEU A 85 16.90 -4.29 1.52
C LEU A 85 15.98 -4.39 2.73
N PHE A 86 15.10 -3.40 2.91
CA PHE A 86 14.08 -3.42 3.94
C PHE A 86 13.15 -4.63 3.83
N GLU A 87 12.65 -4.92 2.62
CA GLU A 87 11.80 -6.09 2.36
C GLU A 87 12.53 -7.39 2.72
N TYR A 88 13.79 -7.53 2.30
CA TYR A 88 14.62 -8.69 2.63
C TYR A 88 14.82 -8.84 4.14
N LEU A 89 15.18 -7.76 4.85
CA LEU A 89 15.37 -7.78 6.30
C LEU A 89 14.06 -8.05 7.06
N SER A 90 12.92 -7.66 6.48
CA SER A 90 11.60 -7.89 7.06
C SER A 90 11.13 -9.35 6.98
N LEU A 91 11.65 -10.16 6.04
CA LEU A 91 11.32 -11.59 5.93
C LEU A 91 11.83 -12.41 7.11
N ASP A 92 12.80 -11.88 7.87
CA ASP A 92 13.37 -12.54 9.03
C ASP A 92 12.50 -12.39 10.30
N ASN A 93 11.31 -11.77 10.21
CA ASN A 93 10.46 -11.41 11.36
C ASN A 93 11.19 -10.58 12.44
N ARG A 94 12.26 -9.88 12.04
CA ARG A 94 12.98 -8.96 12.94
C ARG A 94 12.07 -7.81 13.35
N ASP A 95 12.28 -7.36 14.58
CA ASP A 95 11.70 -6.14 15.10
C ASP A 95 12.12 -4.95 14.21
N LEU A 96 11.23 -3.98 14.03
CA LEU A 96 11.51 -2.78 13.25
C LEU A 96 12.75 -2.02 13.75
N SER A 97 13.00 -2.02 15.06
CA SER A 97 14.19 -1.42 15.67
C SER A 97 15.48 -2.09 15.16
N GLU A 98 15.52 -3.43 15.13
CA GLU A 98 16.66 -4.19 14.60
C GLU A 98 16.87 -3.95 13.11
N ILE A 99 15.77 -3.89 12.34
CA ILE A 99 15.84 -3.57 10.90
C ILE A 99 16.36 -2.15 10.71
N ARG A 100 15.91 -1.19 11.53
CA ARG A 100 16.37 0.20 11.48
C ARG A 100 17.86 0.30 11.75
N THR A 101 18.36 -0.36 12.79
CA THR A 101 19.80 -0.41 13.10
C THR A 101 20.57 -1.01 11.93
N SER A 102 20.13 -2.16 11.41
CA SER A 102 20.79 -2.81 10.27
C SER A 102 20.81 -1.90 9.03
N MET A 103 19.73 -1.17 8.74
CA MET A 103 19.71 -0.24 7.61
C MET A 103 20.61 0.99 7.82
N GLN A 104 20.70 1.49 9.05
CA GLN A 104 21.63 2.57 9.41
C GLN A 104 23.09 2.13 9.29
N ASP A 105 23.42 0.89 9.67
CA ASP A 105 24.75 0.30 9.48
C ASP A 105 25.15 0.26 8.00
N HIS A 106 24.16 0.19 7.10
CA HIS A 106 24.36 0.26 5.65
C HIS A 106 24.27 1.69 5.07
N GLY A 107 24.21 2.73 5.92
CA GLY A 107 24.15 4.14 5.49
C GLY A 107 22.82 4.54 4.83
N VAL A 108 21.76 3.75 5.03
CA VAL A 108 20.47 3.94 4.37
C VAL A 108 19.52 4.75 5.25
N ARG A 109 18.80 5.70 4.63
CA ARG A 109 17.82 6.53 5.34
C ARG A 109 16.58 5.71 5.69
N THR A 110 16.08 5.93 6.91
CA THR A 110 14.98 5.19 7.51
C THR A 110 13.61 5.79 7.19
N THR A 111 13.50 6.58 6.12
CA THR A 111 12.30 7.33 5.72
C THR A 111 11.63 6.75 4.48
N SER A 112 12.03 5.55 4.05
CA SER A 112 11.47 4.89 2.88
C SER A 112 9.99 4.54 3.08
N VAL A 113 9.20 4.55 2.01
CA VAL A 113 7.75 4.27 2.10
C VAL A 113 7.50 2.86 2.63
N ALA A 114 8.33 1.88 2.27
CA ALA A 114 8.20 0.50 2.74
C ALA A 114 8.40 0.40 4.26
N MET A 115 9.44 1.06 4.77
CA MET A 115 9.71 1.16 6.21
C MET A 115 8.56 1.82 6.96
N THR A 116 8.12 3.00 6.50
CA THR A 116 7.01 3.73 7.10
C THR A 116 5.75 2.88 7.11
N THR A 117 5.48 2.13 6.05
CA THR A 117 4.32 1.24 5.97
C THR A 117 4.35 0.16 7.05
N LYS A 118 5.49 -0.49 7.29
CA LYS A 118 5.62 -1.48 8.38
C LYS A 118 5.51 -0.84 9.76
N ALA A 119 6.19 0.28 9.97
CA ALA A 119 6.18 1.01 11.23
C ALA A 119 4.77 1.47 11.61
N VAL A 120 4.03 2.06 10.67
CA VAL A 120 2.62 2.42 10.84
C VAL A 120 1.78 1.20 11.19
N LYS A 121 1.99 0.06 10.52
CA LYS A 121 1.25 -1.17 10.83
C LYS A 121 1.50 -1.66 12.27
N GLU A 122 2.74 -1.60 12.75
CA GLU A 122 3.09 -1.98 14.13
C GLU A 122 2.49 -1.03 15.17
N LEU A 123 2.54 0.28 14.92
CA LEU A 123 1.92 1.29 15.79
C LEU A 123 0.40 1.11 15.86
N LEU A 124 -0.26 0.89 14.72
CA LEU A 124 -1.70 0.61 14.67
C LEU A 124 -2.06 -0.68 15.41
N ALA A 125 -1.24 -1.72 15.34
CA ALA A 125 -1.45 -2.95 16.11
C ALA A 125 -1.36 -2.75 17.63
N ARG A 126 -0.67 -1.70 18.09
CA ARG A 126 -0.58 -1.29 19.49
C ARG A 126 -1.66 -0.29 19.90
N GLY A 127 -2.52 0.15 18.98
CA GLY A 127 -3.51 1.21 19.22
C GLY A 127 -2.93 2.63 19.20
N GLU A 128 -1.68 2.80 18.78
CA GLU A 128 -0.97 4.10 18.76
C GLU A 128 -1.29 4.89 17.48
N VAL A 129 -2.59 5.11 17.20
CA VAL A 129 -3.09 5.67 15.92
C VAL A 129 -2.54 7.08 15.64
N ASN A 130 -2.49 7.94 16.66
CA ASN A 130 -1.98 9.31 16.53
C ASN A 130 -0.50 9.35 16.14
N GLU A 131 0.31 8.49 16.75
CA GLU A 131 1.73 8.40 16.44
C GLU A 131 1.95 7.81 15.04
N ALA A 132 1.17 6.80 14.67
CA ALA A 132 1.18 6.26 13.31
C ALA A 132 0.85 7.34 12.27
N TRP A 133 -0.13 8.20 12.55
CA TRP A 133 -0.55 9.26 11.63
C TRP A 133 0.52 10.34 11.47
N ARG A 134 1.13 10.77 12.59
CA ARG A 134 2.28 11.68 12.57
C ARG A 134 3.41 11.12 11.71
N LEU A 135 3.77 9.84 11.89
CA LEU A 135 4.80 9.18 11.11
C LEU A 135 4.46 9.14 9.60
N ALA A 136 3.19 8.93 9.25
CA ALA A 136 2.73 8.95 7.86
C ALA A 136 2.92 10.34 7.21
N LEU A 137 2.62 11.42 7.94
CA LEU A 137 2.81 12.80 7.48
C LEU A 137 4.28 13.18 7.37
N ASP A 138 5.08 12.89 8.40
CA ASP A 138 6.52 13.18 8.42
C ASP A 138 7.23 12.47 7.27
N SER A 139 6.85 11.22 6.99
CA SER A 139 7.39 10.47 5.86
C SER A 139 6.99 11.06 4.50
N ALA A 140 5.76 11.56 4.36
CA ALA A 140 5.33 12.24 3.14
C ALA A 140 6.17 13.51 2.89
N GLN A 141 6.33 14.33 3.93
CA GLN A 141 7.12 15.56 3.88
C GLN A 141 8.60 15.29 3.56
N ALA A 142 9.20 14.30 4.24
CA ALA A 142 10.60 13.93 4.03
C ALA A 142 10.89 13.39 2.61
N ASN A 143 9.87 12.88 1.91
CA ASN A 143 9.96 12.41 0.53
C ASN A 143 9.42 13.43 -0.48
N GLU A 144 9.24 14.70 -0.05
CA GLU A 144 8.74 15.80 -0.87
C GLU A 144 7.40 15.46 -1.57
N LYS A 145 6.58 14.63 -0.91
CA LYS A 145 5.25 14.25 -1.39
C LYS A 145 4.21 15.19 -0.80
N SER A 146 3.23 15.53 -1.63
CA SER A 146 2.08 16.35 -1.22
C SER A 146 1.14 15.61 -0.28
N SER A 147 1.17 14.28 -0.21
CA SER A 147 0.28 13.45 0.61
C SER A 147 0.94 12.13 1.05
N PRO A 148 0.42 11.47 2.11
CA PRO A 148 0.84 10.12 2.48
C PRO A 148 0.65 9.12 1.34
N SER A 149 1.56 8.15 1.25
CA SER A 149 1.43 7.06 0.28
C SER A 149 0.15 6.24 0.53
N PHE A 150 -0.54 5.86 -0.54
CA PHE A 150 -1.67 4.93 -0.47
C PHE A 150 -1.34 3.64 0.30
N ARG A 151 -0.11 3.12 0.19
CA ARG A 151 0.31 1.91 0.95
C ARG A 151 0.22 2.11 2.45
N VAL A 152 0.52 3.32 2.93
CA VAL A 152 0.42 3.71 4.33
C VAL A 152 -1.04 3.93 4.72
N VAL A 153 -1.80 4.69 3.92
CA VAL A 153 -3.23 4.96 4.15
C VAL A 153 -4.05 3.67 4.22
N ARG A 154 -3.75 2.69 3.35
CA ARG A 154 -4.37 1.37 3.35
C ARG A 154 -4.33 0.69 4.72
N ASN A 155 -3.24 0.84 5.48
CA ASN A 155 -3.14 0.25 6.83
C ASN A 155 -4.14 0.90 7.81
N PHE A 156 -4.34 2.22 7.74
CA PHE A 156 -5.34 2.91 8.55
C PHE A 156 -6.75 2.45 8.22
N LEU A 157 -7.09 2.38 6.92
CA LEU A 157 -8.42 1.95 6.49
C LEU A 157 -8.73 0.54 7.01
N TRP A 158 -7.82 -0.42 6.82
CA TRP A 158 -8.00 -1.77 7.34
C TRP A 158 -8.02 -1.83 8.86
N HIS A 159 -7.19 -1.04 9.56
CA HIS A 159 -7.22 -0.96 11.00
C HIS A 159 -8.61 -0.55 11.49
N PHE A 160 -9.14 0.59 11.02
CA PHE A 160 -10.46 1.09 11.40
C PHE A 160 -11.61 0.15 11.03
N ILE A 161 -11.54 -0.52 9.88
CA ILE A 161 -12.54 -1.54 9.52
C ILE A 161 -12.53 -2.68 10.55
N LEU A 162 -11.34 -3.21 10.87
CA LEU A 162 -11.19 -4.38 11.75
C LEU A 162 -11.42 -4.06 13.23
N THR A 163 -11.27 -2.80 13.65
CA THR A 163 -11.59 -2.33 15.00
C THR A 163 -13.05 -1.90 15.16
N GLY A 164 -13.86 -1.96 14.10
CA GLY A 164 -15.28 -1.54 14.13
C GLY A 164 -15.48 -0.02 14.05
N GLU A 165 -14.44 0.73 13.68
CA GLU A 165 -14.40 2.19 13.63
C GLU A 165 -14.53 2.70 12.18
N ILE A 166 -15.41 2.10 11.37
CA ILE A 166 -15.56 2.42 9.94
C ILE A 166 -15.80 3.92 9.68
N TYR A 167 -16.41 4.63 10.61
CA TYR A 167 -16.59 6.08 10.56
C TYR A 167 -15.26 6.84 10.45
N PHE A 168 -14.18 6.38 11.10
CA PHE A 168 -12.85 6.95 10.94
C PHE A 168 -12.22 6.62 9.59
N ALA A 169 -12.50 5.44 9.03
CA ALA A 169 -12.03 5.08 7.70
C ALA A 169 -12.68 5.97 6.60
N ILE A 170 -13.99 6.25 6.75
CA ILE A 170 -14.73 7.19 5.90
C ILE A 170 -14.18 8.62 6.07
N ALA A 171 -14.05 9.06 7.33
CA ALA A 171 -13.55 10.40 7.64
C ALA A 171 -12.13 10.64 7.12
N LEU A 172 -11.24 9.65 7.23
CA LEU A 172 -9.89 9.72 6.68
C LEU A 172 -9.92 9.85 5.15
N THR A 173 -10.78 9.08 4.46
CA THR A 173 -10.90 9.17 3.00
C THR A 173 -11.41 10.55 2.57
N ASN A 174 -12.42 11.08 3.26
CA ASN A 174 -12.96 12.40 3.01
C ASN A 174 -11.92 13.51 3.29
N PHE A 175 -11.21 13.42 4.42
CA PHE A 175 -10.14 14.35 4.79
C PHE A 175 -9.02 14.38 3.75
N LEU A 176 -8.54 13.20 3.31
CA LEU A 176 -7.48 13.12 2.31
C LEU A 176 -7.88 13.80 1.00
N LYS A 177 -9.12 13.60 0.56
CA LYS A 177 -9.67 14.20 -0.64
C LYS A 177 -9.75 15.73 -0.56
N GLU A 178 -10.18 16.26 0.58
CA GLU A 178 -10.30 17.71 0.78
C GLU A 178 -8.93 18.38 0.97
N LYS A 179 -8.07 17.77 1.79
CA LYS A 179 -6.76 18.34 2.14
C LYS A 179 -5.74 18.23 1.01
N PHE A 180 -5.83 17.19 0.19
CA PHE A 180 -4.87 16.87 -0.86
C PHE A 180 -5.56 16.80 -2.23
N PRO A 181 -5.62 17.91 -2.99
CA PRO A 181 -6.40 18.00 -4.25
C PRO A 181 -6.04 17.00 -5.34
N HIS A 182 -4.86 16.39 -5.26
CA HIS A 182 -4.37 15.38 -6.22
C HIS A 182 -4.42 13.95 -5.67
N TYR A 183 -4.98 13.74 -4.48
CA TYR A 183 -5.12 12.40 -3.91
C TYR A 183 -6.23 11.64 -4.62
N GLU A 184 -5.88 10.50 -5.21
CA GLU A 184 -6.85 9.58 -5.82
C GLU A 184 -7.46 8.68 -4.74
N ASP A 185 -8.74 8.87 -4.43
CA ASP A 185 -9.48 8.15 -3.40
C ASP A 185 -10.09 6.81 -3.90
N LEU A 186 -9.89 6.47 -5.17
CA LEU A 186 -10.50 5.31 -5.83
C LEU A 186 -10.28 3.99 -5.06
N GLU A 187 -9.03 3.73 -4.70
CA GLU A 187 -8.64 2.52 -3.99
C GLU A 187 -9.11 2.53 -2.53
N ASN A 188 -9.28 3.71 -1.91
CA ASN A 188 -9.84 3.82 -0.56
C ASN A 188 -11.29 3.35 -0.55
N TRP A 189 -12.11 3.81 -1.51
CA TRP A 189 -13.50 3.37 -1.62
C TRP A 189 -13.60 1.87 -1.91
N LYS A 190 -12.68 1.32 -2.71
CA LYS A 190 -12.63 -0.13 -2.93
C LYS A 190 -12.39 -0.88 -1.62
N ILE A 191 -11.38 -0.48 -0.84
CA ILE A 191 -11.08 -1.09 0.46
C ILE A 191 -12.27 -1.01 1.41
N LEU A 192 -12.96 0.13 1.47
CA LEU A 192 -14.13 0.30 2.33
C LEU A 192 -15.27 -0.66 1.96
N VAL A 193 -15.55 -0.83 0.66
CA VAL A 193 -16.56 -1.78 0.18
C VAL A 193 -16.17 -3.22 0.48
N GLN A 194 -14.92 -3.63 0.21
CA GLN A 194 -14.42 -4.97 0.57
C GLN A 194 -14.46 -5.19 2.10
N GLY A 195 -14.18 -4.13 2.84
CA GLY A 195 -14.15 -4.09 4.30
C GLY A 195 -15.48 -4.40 4.94
N MET A 196 -16.60 -4.13 4.26
CA MET A 196 -17.95 -4.37 4.78
C MET A 196 -18.15 -5.82 5.25
N VAL A 197 -17.45 -6.79 4.65
CA VAL A 197 -17.46 -8.21 5.08
C VAL A 197 -17.05 -8.39 6.55
N TYR A 198 -16.23 -7.49 7.08
CA TYR A 198 -15.71 -7.54 8.45
C TYR A 198 -16.40 -6.55 9.40
N VAL A 199 -17.28 -5.69 8.88
CA VAL A 199 -18.00 -4.70 9.68
C VAL A 199 -19.17 -5.39 10.35
N ASN A 200 -19.30 -5.20 11.67
CA ASN A 200 -20.44 -5.70 12.43
C ASN A 200 -21.76 -5.21 11.82
N GLN A 201 -22.77 -6.08 11.77
CA GLN A 201 -24.10 -5.74 11.28
C GLN A 201 -24.74 -4.69 12.21
N SER A 202 -24.84 -3.45 11.71
CA SER A 202 -25.63 -2.35 12.29
C SER A 202 -26.96 -2.20 11.56
N GLU A 203 -27.92 -1.45 12.11
CA GLU A 203 -29.23 -1.22 11.44
C GLU A 203 -29.05 -0.62 10.03
N HIS A 204 -27.98 0.15 9.85
CA HIS A 204 -27.69 0.86 8.60
C HIS A 204 -26.64 0.19 7.72
N TRP A 205 -26.23 -1.06 8.03
CA TRP A 205 -25.16 -1.75 7.30
C TRP A 205 -25.44 -1.85 5.79
N ASP A 206 -26.65 -2.28 5.39
CA ASP A 206 -27.04 -2.43 3.98
C ASP A 206 -26.97 -1.08 3.23
N LEU A 207 -27.41 0.00 3.90
CA LEU A 207 -27.38 1.35 3.34
C LEU A 207 -25.95 1.87 3.19
N LEU A 208 -25.10 1.58 4.18
CA LEU A 208 -23.68 1.93 4.16
C LEU A 208 -22.95 1.19 3.04
N ALA A 209 -23.17 -0.13 2.89
CA ALA A 209 -22.58 -0.93 1.83
C ALA A 209 -22.96 -0.39 0.44
N LYS A 210 -24.27 -0.14 0.21
CA LYS A 210 -24.75 0.48 -1.03
C LYS A 210 -24.11 1.85 -1.28
N LYS A 211 -24.02 2.70 -0.25
CA LYS A 211 -23.39 4.04 -0.36
C LYS A 211 -21.93 3.95 -0.80
N LEU A 212 -21.15 3.08 -0.15
CA LEU A 212 -19.74 2.89 -0.44
C LEU A 212 -19.53 2.34 -1.86
N TYR A 213 -20.37 1.39 -2.29
CA TYR A 213 -20.33 0.86 -3.65
C TYR A 213 -20.62 1.93 -4.70
N GLN A 214 -21.63 2.77 -4.48
CA GLN A 214 -21.93 3.89 -5.38
C GLN A 214 -20.77 4.89 -5.48
N LEU A 215 -20.10 5.20 -4.35
CA LEU A 215 -18.94 6.08 -4.34
C LEU A 215 -17.76 5.48 -5.11
N ASN A 216 -17.47 4.19 -4.90
CA ASN A 216 -16.47 3.48 -5.68
C ASN A 216 -16.81 3.51 -7.18
N TYR A 217 -18.04 3.11 -7.56
CA TYR A 217 -18.48 3.09 -8.96
C TYR A 217 -18.34 4.46 -9.64
N LYS A 218 -18.71 5.55 -8.93
CA LYS A 218 -18.53 6.92 -9.43
C LYS A 218 -17.05 7.26 -9.63
N ALA A 219 -16.18 6.91 -8.69
CA ALA A 219 -14.74 7.14 -8.81
C ALA A 219 -14.12 6.34 -9.97
N VAL A 220 -14.52 5.08 -10.16
CA VAL A 220 -14.10 4.21 -11.28
C VAL A 220 -14.47 4.85 -12.61
N LYS A 221 -15.73 5.28 -12.76
CA LYS A 221 -16.23 5.91 -13.98
C LYS A 221 -15.47 7.20 -14.34
N LEU A 222 -15.11 8.01 -13.35
CA LEU A 222 -14.36 9.25 -13.55
C LEU A 222 -12.89 9.00 -13.91
N SER A 223 -12.27 8.00 -13.29
CA SER A 223 -10.84 7.67 -13.47
C SER A 223 -10.52 6.87 -14.73
N LYS A 224 -11.54 6.32 -15.42
CA LYS A 224 -11.39 5.42 -16.58
C LYS A 224 -10.54 4.16 -16.29
N ARG A 225 -10.28 3.85 -15.02
CA ARG A 225 -9.55 2.63 -14.63
C ARG A 225 -10.52 1.46 -14.52
N SER A 226 -10.09 0.26 -14.89
CA SER A 226 -10.88 -0.98 -14.75
C SER A 226 -10.74 -1.57 -13.35
N ILE A 227 -11.19 -0.85 -12.32
CA ILE A 227 -11.19 -1.34 -10.94
C ILE A 227 -12.63 -1.65 -10.54
N TYR A 228 -13.20 -2.66 -11.19
CA TYR A 228 -14.52 -3.18 -10.85
C TYR A 228 -14.40 -4.34 -9.89
N PHE A 229 -15.44 -4.55 -9.10
CA PHE A 229 -15.60 -5.77 -8.32
C PHE A 229 -15.95 -6.92 -9.25
N ASP A 230 -15.25 -8.05 -9.10
CA ASP A 230 -15.65 -9.27 -9.78
C ASP A 230 -16.89 -9.91 -9.09
N ALA A 231 -17.47 -10.93 -9.73
CA ALA A 231 -18.67 -11.58 -9.23
C ALA A 231 -18.45 -12.28 -7.87
N GLU A 232 -17.23 -12.75 -7.59
CA GLU A 232 -16.89 -13.41 -6.34
C GLU A 232 -16.79 -12.40 -5.19
N GLU A 233 -16.17 -11.24 -5.45
CA GLU A 233 -16.11 -10.12 -4.51
C GLU A 233 -17.52 -9.62 -4.16
N ILE A 234 -18.39 -9.41 -5.16
CA ILE A 234 -19.78 -9.00 -4.94
C ILE A 234 -20.55 -10.06 -4.12
N ALA A 235 -20.40 -11.34 -4.45
CA ALA A 235 -21.06 -12.41 -3.73
C ALA A 235 -20.64 -12.47 -2.26
N LYS A 236 -19.36 -12.27 -1.95
CA LYS A 236 -18.85 -12.22 -0.57
C LYS A 236 -19.45 -11.07 0.23
N ILE A 237 -19.57 -9.88 -0.39
CA ILE A 237 -20.15 -8.72 0.29
C ILE A 237 -21.65 -8.93 0.51
N ASN A 238 -22.38 -9.40 -0.50
CA ASN A 238 -23.82 -9.65 -0.37
C ASN A 238 -24.12 -10.73 0.69
N ALA A 239 -23.31 -11.78 0.76
CA ALA A 239 -23.45 -12.84 1.76
C ALA A 239 -23.16 -12.39 3.20
N ALA A 240 -22.51 -11.23 3.39
CA ALA A 240 -22.28 -10.67 4.72
C ALA A 240 -23.53 -9.98 5.29
N SER A 241 -24.48 -9.56 4.44
CA SER A 241 -25.74 -8.95 4.88
C SER A 241 -26.62 -9.95 5.61
N ALA A 242 -27.33 -9.48 6.64
CA ALA A 242 -28.38 -10.25 7.29
C ALA A 242 -29.60 -10.50 6.38
N ASN A 243 -29.75 -9.75 5.29
CA ASN A 243 -30.83 -9.86 4.32
C ASN A 243 -30.43 -10.78 3.14
N PRO A 244 -31.07 -11.96 2.97
CA PRO A 244 -30.72 -12.89 1.90
C PRO A 244 -31.00 -12.39 0.47
N GLN A 245 -31.82 -11.35 0.33
CA GLN A 245 -32.15 -10.71 -0.96
C GLN A 245 -31.30 -9.46 -1.21
N PHE A 246 -30.37 -9.14 -0.32
CA PHE A 246 -29.54 -7.96 -0.48
C PHE A 246 -28.60 -8.07 -1.69
N ASP A 247 -28.63 -7.05 -2.54
CA ASP A 247 -27.62 -6.83 -3.56
C ASP A 247 -27.06 -5.41 -3.45
N ILE A 248 -25.77 -5.31 -3.18
CA ILE A 248 -25.04 -4.04 -3.06
C ILE A 248 -25.11 -3.17 -4.33
N ARG A 249 -25.38 -3.79 -5.48
CA ARG A 249 -25.48 -3.10 -6.78
C ARG A 249 -26.82 -2.42 -6.99
N GLU A 250 -27.83 -2.78 -6.21
CA GLU A 250 -29.14 -2.15 -6.31
C GLU A 250 -29.10 -0.71 -5.82
N PRO A 251 -29.94 0.18 -6.41
CA PRO A 251 -30.09 1.52 -5.90
C PRO A 251 -30.66 1.53 -4.47
N PHE A 252 -30.63 2.71 -3.85
CA PHE A 252 -31.40 2.95 -2.64
C PHE A 252 -32.90 2.75 -2.92
N THR A 253 -33.61 2.22 -1.93
CA THR A 253 -35.04 1.94 -2.04
C THR A 253 -35.85 3.22 -2.19
N ASN A 254 -35.38 4.32 -1.60
CA ASN A 254 -35.98 5.65 -1.74
C ASN A 254 -34.95 6.78 -1.59
N ASN A 255 -35.35 7.99 -1.98
CA ASN A 255 -34.50 9.19 -1.92
C ASN A 255 -34.15 9.61 -0.49
N ILE A 256 -34.96 9.27 0.51
CA ILE A 256 -34.71 9.65 1.91
C ILE A 256 -33.48 8.90 2.43
N GLN A 257 -33.38 7.58 2.17
CA GLN A 257 -32.20 6.79 2.54
C GLN A 257 -30.92 7.36 1.94
N GLN A 258 -30.98 7.75 0.66
CA GLN A 258 -29.84 8.37 0.00
C GLN A 258 -29.46 9.71 0.67
N LEU A 259 -30.43 10.58 0.95
CA LEU A 259 -30.20 11.86 1.61
C LEU A 259 -29.60 11.70 3.02
N VAL A 260 -30.08 10.71 3.78
CA VAL A 260 -29.53 10.39 5.11
C VAL A 260 -28.07 9.96 4.99
N MET A 261 -27.75 9.04 4.08
CA MET A 261 -26.37 8.59 3.87
C MET A 261 -25.46 9.71 3.33
N ASP A 262 -25.97 10.58 2.45
CA ASP A 262 -25.24 11.76 1.97
C ASP A 262 -24.90 12.70 3.13
N GLU A 263 -25.85 12.93 4.05
CA GLU A 263 -25.66 13.79 5.22
C GLU A 263 -24.68 13.18 6.23
N ILE A 264 -24.77 11.88 6.51
CA ILE A 264 -23.80 11.17 7.36
C ILE A 264 -22.39 11.34 6.80
N PHE A 265 -22.19 11.07 5.51
CA PHE A 265 -20.87 11.19 4.88
C PHE A 265 -20.35 12.63 4.88
N ARG A 266 -21.23 13.63 4.74
CA ARG A 266 -20.88 15.05 4.82
C ARG A 266 -20.40 15.45 6.22
N ARG A 267 -20.92 14.83 7.27
CA ARG A 267 -20.53 15.09 8.67
C ARG A 267 -19.28 14.34 9.10
N LEU A 268 -19.00 13.18 8.49
CA LEU A 268 -17.80 12.38 8.75
C LEU A 268 -16.59 12.95 8.00
N ILE A 269 -16.12 14.11 8.44
CA ILE A 269 -14.92 14.75 7.91
C ILE A 269 -14.28 15.66 8.96
N TRP A 270 -12.95 15.68 9.00
CA TRP A 270 -12.18 16.62 9.82
C TRP A 270 -11.84 17.88 9.02
N GLN A 271 -12.03 19.06 9.62
CA GLN A 271 -11.69 20.34 9.01
C GLN A 271 -10.20 20.67 9.14
N GLU A 272 -9.59 20.26 10.26
CA GLU A 272 -8.19 20.50 10.58
C GLU A 272 -7.42 19.17 10.60
N ASN A 273 -6.77 18.84 11.71
CA ASN A 273 -6.10 17.57 11.85
C ASN A 273 -7.10 16.46 12.22
N PRO A 274 -6.88 15.22 11.75
CA PRO A 274 -7.64 14.07 12.22
C PRO A 274 -7.61 13.92 13.75
N GLU A 275 -8.77 13.64 14.34
CA GLU A 275 -8.93 13.28 15.75
C GLU A 275 -9.48 11.86 15.82
N PHE A 276 -8.64 10.92 16.24
CA PHE A 276 -8.93 9.48 16.25
C PHE A 276 -9.52 8.98 17.58
N ASP A 277 -10.03 9.90 18.40
CA ASP A 277 -10.86 9.60 19.57
C ASP A 277 -12.28 10.10 19.33
N LEU A 278 -13.26 9.18 19.27
CA LEU A 278 -14.62 9.52 18.89
C LEU A 278 -15.20 10.58 19.83
N GLU A 279 -14.89 10.54 21.12
CA GLU A 279 -15.50 11.45 22.08
C GLU A 279 -14.96 12.88 22.02
N LYS A 280 -13.74 13.05 21.48
CA LYS A 280 -13.12 14.37 21.22
C LYS A 280 -13.58 15.01 19.92
N ASN A 281 -14.27 14.27 19.06
CA ASN A 281 -14.81 14.82 17.82
C ASN A 281 -15.99 15.77 18.07
N ASN A 282 -16.25 16.64 17.08
CA ASN A 282 -17.37 17.59 17.15
C ASN A 282 -18.73 16.85 17.23
N PRO A 283 -19.79 17.47 17.78
CA PRO A 283 -21.07 16.81 17.99
C PRO A 283 -21.69 16.20 16.72
N ASN A 284 -21.59 16.89 15.58
CA ASN A 284 -22.15 16.42 14.31
C ASN A 284 -21.44 15.16 13.79
N PHE A 285 -20.12 15.10 13.96
CA PHE A 285 -19.32 13.92 13.64
C PHE A 285 -19.72 12.74 14.53
N LYS A 286 -19.85 12.98 15.84
CA LYS A 286 -20.23 11.93 16.81
C LYS A 286 -21.61 11.35 16.52
N GLU A 287 -22.58 12.20 16.19
CA GLU A 287 -23.92 11.79 15.79
C GLU A 287 -23.87 10.92 14.52
N ALA A 288 -23.17 11.38 13.48
CA ALA A 288 -23.03 10.64 12.24
C ALA A 288 -22.32 9.29 12.41
N ALA A 289 -21.28 9.23 13.26
CA ALA A 289 -20.59 7.99 13.59
C ALA A 289 -21.50 6.99 14.32
N ARG A 290 -22.30 7.47 15.29
CA ARG A 290 -23.25 6.66 16.05
C ARG A 290 -24.30 6.01 15.14
N LEU A 291 -24.78 6.74 14.13
CA LEU A 291 -25.69 6.22 13.11
C LEU A 291 -25.07 5.14 12.20
N LEU A 292 -23.76 4.90 12.24
CA LEU A 292 -23.15 3.81 11.46
C LEU A 292 -22.87 2.55 12.31
N ILE A 293 -22.83 2.69 13.63
CA ILE A 293 -22.45 1.62 14.57
C ILE A 293 -23.62 1.06 15.40
N GLN A 294 -24.73 1.80 15.51
CA GLN A 294 -25.97 1.37 16.15
C GLN A 294 -26.82 0.56 15.17
#